data_AF-A0A1W9J9U9-F1
#
_entry.id   AF-A0A1W9J9U9-F1
#
_cell.length_a   1.000
_cell.length_b   1.000
_cell.length_c   1.000
_cell.angle_alpha   90.00
_cell.angle_beta   90.00
_cell.angle_gamma   90.00
#
_symmetry.space_group_name_H-M   'P 1'
#
loop_
_entity.id
_entity.type
_entity.pdbx_description
1 polymer ?
#
loop_
_entity_poly.entity_id
_entity_poly.type
_entity_poly.pdbx_seq_one_letter_code
_entity_poly.pdbx_strand_id
1 'polypeptide(L)'
;MSNKMMNTIVTTALIACLGFASASAMAGRDAYQEKLIQNIQVTKQKLEEAKAAKGAEQQKLLTQHGQMLHENMAACRDMKPKAGMSEKERDEWFAEHQKIMDALMGQMMEEHKVKTSSMPCDHHM
;
A
#
# COMPACT_ATOMS: atom_id res chain seq x y z
N MET A 1 33.34 -17.13 -37.24
CA MET A 1 31.90 -16.95 -36.97
C MET A 1 31.42 -18.07 -36.06
N SER A 2 31.05 -17.74 -34.83
CA SER A 2 30.06 -18.52 -34.08
C SER A 2 29.50 -17.62 -32.97
N ASN A 3 28.33 -17.03 -33.25
CA ASN A 3 27.60 -16.11 -32.36
C ASN A 3 26.95 -16.88 -31.20
N LYS A 4 27.76 -17.55 -30.37
CA LYS A 4 27.28 -18.40 -29.27
C LYS A 4 27.83 -18.06 -27.90
N MET A 5 28.52 -16.92 -27.76
CA MET A 5 29.21 -16.54 -26.52
C MET A 5 28.76 -15.18 -25.96
N MET A 6 27.52 -14.76 -26.24
CA MET A 6 27.00 -13.46 -25.78
C MET A 6 25.74 -13.54 -24.88
N ASN A 7 25.23 -14.74 -24.57
CA ASN A 7 23.92 -14.86 -23.91
C ASN A 7 23.90 -15.51 -22.52
N THR A 8 25.03 -15.61 -21.83
CA THR A 8 25.07 -16.22 -20.48
C THR A 8 25.80 -15.35 -19.46
N ILE A 9 25.51 -14.05 -19.44
CA ILE A 9 25.81 -13.18 -18.29
C ILE A 9 24.67 -12.16 -18.13
N VAL A 10 23.44 -12.65 -17.94
CA VAL A 10 22.34 -11.84 -17.37
C VAL A 10 21.67 -12.67 -16.29
N THR A 11 22.46 -13.12 -15.34
CA THR A 11 21.91 -13.73 -14.13
C THR A 11 22.82 -13.38 -12.98
N THR A 12 22.21 -12.87 -11.91
CA THR A 12 22.79 -12.67 -10.57
C THR A 12 23.51 -11.34 -10.32
N ALA A 13 22.74 -10.30 -9.99
CA ALA A 13 23.07 -9.35 -8.92
C ALA A 13 21.88 -8.41 -8.66
N LEU A 14 20.79 -8.92 -8.07
CA LEU A 14 19.71 -8.07 -7.56
C LEU A 14 19.12 -8.65 -6.29
N ILE A 15 19.95 -8.88 -5.26
CA ILE A 15 19.50 -8.90 -3.86
C ILE A 15 20.69 -8.41 -3.01
N ALA A 16 20.81 -7.10 -2.80
CA ALA A 16 21.61 -6.53 -1.71
C ALA A 16 21.29 -5.04 -1.49
N CYS A 17 20.01 -4.65 -1.39
CA CYS A 17 19.64 -3.30 -0.93
C CYS A 17 18.71 -3.30 0.30
N LEU A 18 18.40 -4.46 0.90
CA LEU A 18 17.53 -4.52 2.09
C LEU A 18 18.30 -4.37 3.42
N GLY A 19 19.51 -3.84 3.37
CA GLY A 19 20.45 -3.96 4.49
C GLY A 19 20.80 -2.67 5.20
N PHE A 20 20.06 -1.57 5.06
CA PHE A 20 20.30 -0.37 5.88
C PHE A 20 19.03 0.48 5.99
N ALA A 21 17.96 -0.10 6.54
CA ALA A 21 16.99 0.74 7.21
C ALA A 21 17.69 1.27 8.46
N SER A 22 18.18 2.52 8.37
CA SER A 22 18.62 3.29 9.52
C SER A 22 17.57 3.11 10.62
N ALA A 23 17.96 2.46 11.71
CA ALA A 23 17.24 2.52 12.96
C ALA A 23 17.40 3.94 13.54
N SER A 24 17.01 4.97 12.78
CA SER A 24 16.48 6.17 13.37
C SER A 24 15.28 5.68 14.16
N ALA A 25 15.41 5.70 15.48
CA ALA A 25 14.31 5.41 16.39
C ALA A 25 13.06 6.09 15.83
N MET A 26 12.14 5.29 15.28
CA MET A 26 10.81 5.71 14.87
C MET A 26 10.05 5.99 16.16
N ALA A 27 10.44 7.03 16.89
CA ALA A 27 10.03 7.25 18.28
C ALA A 27 8.51 7.48 18.43
N GLY A 28 7.79 7.67 17.31
CA GLY A 28 6.34 7.82 17.28
C GLY A 28 5.53 6.60 16.83
N ARG A 29 6.15 5.57 16.21
CA ARG A 29 5.39 4.43 15.67
C ARG A 29 5.40 3.25 16.60
N ASP A 30 4.21 2.75 16.90
CA ASP A 30 4.05 1.48 17.59
C ASP A 30 3.96 0.28 16.61
N ALA A 31 4.06 -0.92 17.17
CA ALA A 31 4.01 -2.16 16.38
C ALA A 31 2.68 -2.36 15.62
N TYR A 32 1.57 -1.80 16.10
CA TYR A 32 0.27 -1.88 15.42
C TYR A 32 0.25 -0.96 14.20
N GLN A 33 0.75 0.27 14.34
CA GLN A 33 0.92 1.21 13.23
C GLN A 33 1.87 0.64 12.17
N GLU A 34 3.01 0.06 12.57
CA GLU A 34 3.95 -0.57 11.64
C GLU A 34 3.33 -1.72 10.85
N LYS A 35 2.60 -2.62 11.54
CA LYS A 35 1.90 -3.72 10.87
C LYS A 35 0.86 -3.20 9.87
N LEU A 36 0.09 -2.18 10.25
CA LEU A 36 -0.90 -1.60 9.34
C LEU A 36 -0.24 -0.90 8.15
N ILE A 37 0.87 -0.19 8.36
CA ILE A 37 1.64 0.44 7.28
C ILE A 37 2.09 -0.62 6.27
N GLN A 38 2.57 -1.76 6.73
CA GLN A 38 2.95 -2.88 5.85
C GLN A 38 1.73 -3.38 5.06
N ASN A 39 0.60 -3.64 5.73
CA ASN A 39 -0.62 -4.07 5.05
C ASN A 39 -1.10 -3.05 4.01
N ILE A 40 -1.01 -1.75 4.32
CA ILE A 40 -1.35 -0.65 3.40
C ILE A 40 -0.51 -0.69 2.13
N GLN A 41 0.79 -1.02 2.22
CA GLN A 41 1.64 -1.17 1.04
C GLN A 41 1.23 -2.38 0.20
N VAL A 42 0.89 -3.51 0.84
CA VAL A 42 0.42 -4.71 0.12
C VAL A 42 -0.92 -4.43 -0.57
N THR A 43 -1.86 -3.76 0.09
CA THR A 43 -3.12 -3.31 -0.51
C THR A 43 -2.86 -2.36 -1.68
N LYS A 44 -1.94 -1.41 -1.54
CA LYS A 44 -1.57 -0.48 -2.62
C LYS A 44 -1.04 -1.23 -3.85
N GLN A 45 -0.18 -2.23 -3.65
CA GLN A 45 0.32 -3.06 -4.76
C GLN A 45 -0.83 -3.76 -5.49
N LYS A 46 -1.84 -4.27 -4.77
CA LYS A 46 -3.04 -4.86 -5.37
C LYS A 46 -3.81 -3.85 -6.24
N LEU A 47 -3.90 -2.60 -5.82
CA LEU A 47 -4.50 -1.53 -6.62
C LEU A 47 -3.70 -1.23 -7.89
N GLU A 48 -2.38 -1.20 -7.81
CA GLU A 48 -1.52 -0.99 -8.99
C GLU A 48 -1.62 -2.15 -9.99
N GLU A 49 -1.71 -3.39 -9.51
CA GLU A 49 -2.02 -4.55 -10.37
C GLU A 49 -3.38 -4.38 -11.06
N ALA A 50 -4.40 -3.94 -10.33
CA ALA A 50 -5.72 -3.68 -10.88
C ALA A 50 -5.70 -2.58 -11.95
N LYS A 51 -4.92 -1.50 -11.75
CA LYS A 51 -4.72 -0.42 -12.71
C LYS A 51 -4.06 -0.89 -14.01
N ALA A 52 -3.12 -1.83 -13.91
CA ALA A 52 -2.43 -2.39 -15.07
C ALA A 52 -3.29 -3.44 -15.82
N ALA A 53 -4.23 -4.09 -15.13
CA ALA A 53 -5.15 -5.07 -15.72
C ALA A 53 -6.31 -4.41 -16.49
N LYS A 54 -7.11 -5.24 -17.18
CA LYS A 54 -8.35 -4.81 -17.87
C LYS A 54 -9.47 -5.85 -17.70
N GLY A 55 -10.71 -5.42 -17.93
CA GLY A 55 -11.88 -6.30 -17.98
C GLY A 55 -12.10 -7.11 -16.70
N ALA A 56 -12.40 -8.40 -16.84
CA ALA A 56 -12.74 -9.27 -15.71
C ALA A 56 -11.62 -9.39 -14.67
N GLU A 57 -10.35 -9.42 -15.09
CA GLU A 57 -9.23 -9.52 -14.15
C GLU A 57 -9.05 -8.22 -13.34
N GLN A 58 -9.21 -7.06 -13.99
CA GLN A 58 -9.23 -5.78 -13.27
C GLN A 58 -10.35 -5.75 -12.23
N GLN A 59 -11.56 -6.19 -12.58
CA GLN A 59 -12.68 -6.22 -11.64
C GLN A 59 -12.42 -7.15 -10.44
N LYS A 60 -11.81 -8.31 -10.69
CA LYS A 60 -11.42 -9.26 -9.62
C LYS A 60 -10.36 -8.64 -8.69
N LEU A 61 -9.32 -8.03 -9.24
CA LEU A 61 -8.26 -7.38 -8.45
C LEU A 61 -8.81 -6.18 -7.66
N LEU A 62 -9.71 -5.37 -8.24
CA LEU A 62 -10.40 -4.28 -7.53
C LEU A 62 -11.28 -4.80 -6.39
N THR A 63 -11.94 -5.95 -6.56
CA THR A 63 -12.74 -6.57 -5.50
C THR A 63 -11.84 -7.02 -4.34
N GLN A 64 -10.71 -7.66 -4.64
CA GLN A 64 -9.72 -8.06 -3.64
C GLN A 64 -9.11 -6.85 -2.92
N HIS A 65 -8.70 -5.82 -3.68
CA HIS A 65 -8.22 -4.56 -3.13
C HIS A 65 -9.24 -3.94 -2.18
N GLY A 66 -10.51 -3.83 -2.58
CA GLY A 66 -11.57 -3.24 -1.76
C GLY A 66 -11.77 -3.98 -0.44
N GLN A 67 -11.70 -5.32 -0.44
CA GLN A 67 -11.76 -6.11 0.80
C GLN A 67 -10.58 -5.78 1.72
N MET A 68 -9.35 -5.83 1.20
CA MET A 68 -8.14 -5.53 1.98
C MET A 68 -8.13 -4.08 2.49
N LEU A 69 -8.62 -3.14 1.69
CA LEU A 69 -8.75 -1.73 2.08
C LEU A 69 -9.76 -1.58 3.22
N HIS A 70 -10.90 -2.27 3.15
CA HIS A 70 -11.90 -2.27 4.22
C HIS A 70 -11.35 -2.82 5.54
N GLU A 71 -10.64 -3.94 5.49
CA GLU A 71 -9.98 -4.54 6.65
C GLU A 71 -8.94 -3.60 7.27
N ASN A 72 -8.12 -2.95 6.45
CA ASN A 72 -7.14 -1.97 6.92
C ASN A 72 -7.80 -0.71 7.51
N MET A 73 -8.90 -0.22 6.92
CA MET A 73 -9.68 0.90 7.47
C MET A 73 -10.29 0.55 8.82
N ALA A 74 -10.81 -0.68 8.98
CA ALA A 74 -11.32 -1.14 10.26
C ALA A 74 -10.21 -1.21 11.31
N ALA A 75 -9.07 -1.81 10.96
CA ALA A 75 -7.91 -1.87 11.86
C ALA A 75 -7.41 -0.47 12.25
N CYS A 76 -7.38 0.48 11.31
CA CYS A 76 -6.99 1.86 11.59
C CYS A 76 -7.94 2.50 12.58
N ARG A 77 -9.25 2.44 12.34
CA ARG A 77 -10.27 3.05 13.22
C ARG A 77 -10.24 2.49 14.64
N ASP A 78 -9.93 1.21 14.79
CA ASP A 78 -9.94 0.56 16.10
C ASP A 78 -8.65 0.81 16.90
N MET A 79 -7.60 1.37 16.28
CA MET A 79 -6.37 1.75 16.96
C MET A 79 -6.55 2.90 17.93
N LYS A 80 -5.82 2.84 19.04
CA LYS A 80 -5.78 3.87 20.09
C LYS A 80 -4.34 4.08 20.54
N PRO A 81 -3.97 5.31 20.96
CA PRO A 81 -2.67 5.54 21.58
C PRO A 81 -2.58 4.69 22.86
N LYS A 82 -1.36 4.26 23.22
CA LYS A 82 -1.15 3.49 24.44
C LYS A 82 -1.43 4.36 25.67
N ALA A 83 -1.99 3.75 26.71
CA ALA A 83 -2.15 4.42 27.99
C ALA A 83 -0.78 4.80 28.57
N GLY A 84 -0.70 5.98 29.19
CA GLY A 84 0.52 6.44 29.86
C GLY A 84 1.62 6.99 28.95
N MET A 85 1.37 7.17 27.64
CA MET A 85 2.26 7.95 26.77
C MET A 85 2.44 9.38 27.30
N SER A 86 3.65 9.92 27.15
CA SER A 86 3.88 11.36 27.31
C SER A 86 3.12 12.15 26.24
N GLU A 87 2.96 13.46 26.45
CA GLU A 87 2.27 14.33 25.48
C GLU A 87 2.96 14.29 24.12
N LYS A 88 4.29 14.35 24.10
CA LYS A 88 5.09 14.30 22.87
C LYS A 88 4.88 12.99 22.11
N GLU A 89 4.95 11.84 22.79
CA GLU A 89 4.74 10.53 22.16
C GLU A 89 3.32 10.38 21.63
N ARG A 90 2.33 10.93 22.35
CA ARG A 90 0.94 10.93 21.93
C ARG A 90 0.73 11.78 20.67
N ASP A 91 1.35 12.96 20.60
CA ASP A 91 1.27 13.84 19.43
C ASP A 91 1.95 13.20 18.21
N GLU A 92 3.12 12.57 18.40
CA GLU A 92 3.79 11.80 17.36
C GLU A 92 2.94 10.61 16.88
N TRP A 93 2.27 9.91 17.80
CA TRP A 93 1.35 8.82 17.47
C TRP A 93 0.18 9.31 16.60
N PHE A 94 -0.44 10.44 16.95
CA PHE A 94 -1.53 11.03 16.18
C PHE A 94 -1.07 11.49 14.79
N ALA A 95 0.12 12.07 14.70
CA ALA A 95 0.69 12.47 13.41
C ALA A 95 0.89 11.26 12.48
N GLU A 96 1.35 10.12 13.01
CA GLU A 96 1.49 8.88 12.23
C GLU A 96 0.13 8.26 11.91
N HIS A 97 -0.83 8.29 12.84
CA HIS A 97 -2.19 7.82 12.60
C HIS A 97 -2.88 8.61 11.48
N GLN A 98 -2.67 9.93 11.42
CA GLN A 98 -3.21 10.76 10.34
C GLN A 98 -2.61 10.39 8.98
N LYS A 99 -1.30 10.15 8.89
CA LYS A 99 -0.64 9.70 7.65
C LYS A 99 -1.20 8.36 7.15
N ILE A 100 -1.49 7.43 8.08
CA ILE A 100 -2.12 6.14 7.77
C ILE A 100 -3.52 6.36 7.18
N MET A 101 -4.32 7.22 7.81
CA MET A 101 -5.66 7.57 7.32
C MET A 101 -5.61 8.20 5.92
N ASP A 102 -4.69 9.15 5.70
CA ASP A 102 -4.51 9.80 4.40
C ASP A 102 -4.11 8.80 3.31
N ALA A 103 -3.24 7.84 3.63
CA ALA A 103 -2.82 6.80 2.70
C ALA A 103 -3.97 5.85 2.31
N LEU A 104 -4.84 5.48 3.26
CA LEU A 104 -6.01 4.66 3.01
C LEU A 104 -7.05 5.39 2.17
N MET A 105 -7.34 6.65 2.51
CA MET A 105 -8.26 7.50 1.74
C MET A 105 -7.74 7.75 0.32
N GLY A 106 -6.43 7.92 0.15
CA GLY A 106 -5.79 8.03 -1.16
C GLY A 106 -6.06 6.79 -2.03
N GLN A 107 -5.88 5.59 -1.49
CA GLN A 107 -6.18 4.34 -2.22
C GLN A 107 -7.65 4.20 -2.57
N MET A 108 -8.56 4.59 -1.67
CA MET A 108 -10.00 4.61 -1.94
C MET A 108 -10.35 5.51 -3.13
N MET A 109 -9.80 6.72 -3.16
CA MET A 109 -10.02 7.67 -4.26
C MET A 109 -9.46 7.15 -5.57
N GLU A 110 -8.27 6.58 -5.56
CA GLU A 110 -7.66 5.99 -6.76
C GLU A 110 -8.46 4.78 -7.26
N GLU A 111 -8.93 3.89 -6.38
CA GLU A 111 -9.83 2.79 -6.75
C GLU A 111 -11.11 3.30 -7.42
N HIS A 112 -11.71 4.35 -6.87
CA HIS A 112 -12.91 4.97 -7.45
C HIS A 112 -12.64 5.48 -8.87
N LYS A 113 -11.50 6.18 -9.10
CA LYS A 113 -11.11 6.65 -10.44
C LYS A 113 -10.96 5.51 -11.44
N VAL A 114 -10.37 4.38 -11.03
CA VAL A 114 -10.21 3.21 -11.89
C VAL A 114 -11.58 2.64 -12.26
N LYS A 115 -12.46 2.45 -11.27
CA LYS A 115 -13.83 1.96 -11.48
C LYS A 115 -14.60 2.86 -12.43
N THR A 116 -14.61 4.18 -12.21
CA THR A 116 -15.33 5.13 -13.08
C THR A 116 -14.74 5.20 -14.49
N SER A 117 -13.43 5.00 -14.65
CA SER A 117 -12.80 4.99 -15.98
C SER A 117 -13.03 3.67 -16.74
N SER A 118 -13.30 2.59 -16.01
CA SER A 118 -13.55 1.25 -16.59
C SER A 118 -15.01 1.02 -16.98
N MET A 119 -15.95 1.82 -16.46
CA MET A 119 -17.35 1.81 -16.88
C MET A 119 -17.48 2.70 -18.12
N PRO A 120 -18.05 2.23 -19.23
CA PRO A 120 -18.43 3.13 -20.31
C PRO A 120 -19.39 4.17 -19.73
N CYS A 121 -19.09 5.46 -19.91
CA CYS A 121 -20.10 6.50 -19.74
C CYS A 121 -21.22 6.19 -20.74
N ASP A 122 -22.28 5.54 -20.29
CA ASP A 122 -23.54 5.56 -21.04
C ASP A 122 -24.01 7.02 -21.05
N HIS A 123 -23.70 7.71 -22.14
CA HIS A 123 -24.39 8.93 -22.54
C HIS A 123 -25.83 8.56 -22.91
N HIS A 124 -26.65 8.27 -21.91
CA HIS A 124 -28.09 8.21 -22.04
C HIS A 124 -28.72 8.66 -20.72
N MET A 125 -28.91 9.97 -20.59
CA MET A 125 -30.19 10.62 -20.23
C MET A 125 -30.16 12.03 -20.80
#